data_AF-A0A973I0F7-F1
#
_entry.id   AF-A0A973I0F7-F1
#
_cell.length_a   1.000
_cell.length_b   1.000
_cell.length_c   1.000
_cell.angle_alpha   90.00
_cell.angle_beta   90.00
_cell.angle_gamma   90.00
#
_symmetry.space_group_name_H-M   'P 1'
#
loop_
_entity.id
_entity.type
_entity.pdbx_description
1 polymer ?
#
loop_
_entity_poly.entity_id
_entity_poly.type
_entity_poly.pdbx_seq_one_letter_code
_entity_poly.pdbx_strand_id
1 'polypeptide(L)'
;MSVLTEERLIQFLKETIEIEKDCLDRLVAEGTQPVAADILARYRSLIQSIHAEKDHEPSLQDECWVWIWEIKEGMNLIQLYGRLAWLNLQLLELL
;
A
#
# COMPACT_ATOMS: atom_id res chain seq x y z
N MET A 1 -9.49 -5.17 -19.38
CA MET A 1 -8.35 -6.10 -19.32
C MET A 1 -7.21 -5.30 -18.76
N SER A 2 -6.74 -5.69 -17.58
CA SER A 2 -5.63 -5.02 -16.89
C SER A 2 -4.39 -5.03 -17.79
N VAL A 3 -3.73 -3.90 -17.95
CA VAL A 3 -2.45 -3.80 -18.69
C VAL A 3 -1.28 -4.16 -17.77
N LEU A 4 -1.52 -4.15 -16.46
CA LEU A 4 -0.59 -4.64 -15.44
C LEU A 4 -0.40 -6.16 -15.60
N THR A 5 0.85 -6.60 -15.69
CA THR A 5 1.15 -8.03 -15.74
C THR A 5 0.87 -8.69 -14.40
N GLU A 6 0.45 -9.96 -14.43
CA GLU A 6 0.25 -10.78 -13.23
C GLU A 6 1.49 -10.77 -12.32
N GLU A 7 2.68 -10.89 -12.90
CA GLU A 7 3.96 -10.83 -12.17
C GLU A 7 4.14 -9.50 -11.40
N ARG A 8 3.72 -8.38 -12.00
CA ARG A 8 3.84 -7.06 -11.38
C ARG A 8 2.84 -6.88 -10.25
N LEU A 9 1.60 -7.38 -10.42
CA LEU A 9 0.59 -7.41 -9.36
C LEU A 9 1.04 -8.29 -8.18
N ILE A 10 1.57 -9.48 -8.45
CA ILE A 10 2.13 -10.37 -7.43
C ILE A 10 3.28 -9.69 -6.68
N GLN A 11 4.13 -8.94 -7.37
CA GLN A 11 5.20 -8.18 -6.73
C GLN A 11 4.66 -7.09 -5.79
N PHE A 12 3.62 -6.34 -6.20
CA PHE A 12 2.98 -5.36 -5.31
C PHE A 12 2.29 -6.00 -4.10
N LEU A 13 1.62 -7.14 -4.29
CA LEU A 13 1.02 -7.91 -3.20
C LEU A 13 2.09 -8.34 -2.18
N LYS A 14 3.21 -8.88 -2.67
CA LYS A 14 4.34 -9.28 -1.83
C LYS A 14 4.89 -8.10 -1.03
N GLU A 15 5.18 -6.97 -1.68
CA GLU A 15 5.69 -5.78 -1.00
C GLU A 15 4.70 -5.24 0.04
N THR A 16 3.40 -5.28 -0.26
CA THR A 16 2.34 -4.88 0.68
C THR A 16 2.36 -5.75 1.92
N ILE A 17 2.40 -7.09 1.76
CA ILE A 17 2.44 -8.06 2.87
C ILE A 17 3.71 -7.90 3.71
N GLU A 18 4.87 -7.65 3.08
CA GLU A 18 6.13 -7.43 3.80
C GLU A 18 6.07 -6.19 4.70
N ILE A 19 5.48 -5.08 4.22
CA ILE A 19 5.29 -3.88 5.03
C ILE A 19 4.22 -4.12 6.10
N GLU A 20 3.14 -4.82 5.76
CA GLU A 20 2.03 -5.12 6.68
C GLU A 20 2.50 -5.97 7.86
N LYS A 21 3.35 -6.98 7.61
CA LYS A 21 3.97 -7.80 8.64
C LYS A 21 4.78 -6.97 9.63
N ASP A 22 5.69 -6.14 9.14
CA ASP A 22 6.53 -5.28 9.99
C ASP A 22 5.67 -4.26 10.77
N CYS A 23 4.63 -3.73 10.13
CA CYS A 23 3.67 -2.83 10.76
C CYS A 23 2.87 -3.54 11.87
N LEU A 24 2.46 -4.79 11.66
CA LEU A 24 1.69 -5.58 12.63
C LEU A 24 2.54 -5.97 13.83
N ASP A 25 3.79 -6.43 13.60
CA ASP A 25 4.73 -6.75 14.68
C ASP A 25 4.96 -5.55 15.61
N ARG A 26 5.09 -4.35 15.03
CA ARG A 26 5.18 -3.10 15.80
C ARG A 26 3.87 -2.69 16.45
N LEU A 27 2.74 -2.84 15.78
CA LEU A 27 1.42 -2.54 16.36
C LEU A 27 1.17 -3.38 17.62
N VAL A 28 1.62 -4.65 17.63
CA VAL A 28 1.56 -5.53 18.80
C VAL A 28 2.51 -5.07 19.91
N ALA A 29 3.73 -4.66 19.58
CA ALA A 29 4.75 -4.28 20.57
C ALA A 29 4.57 -2.85 21.14
N GLU A 30 4.19 -1.90 20.30
CA GLU A 30 4.21 -0.47 20.57
C GLU A 30 2.79 0.14 20.63
N GLY A 31 1.77 -0.56 20.15
CA GLY A 31 0.41 -0.05 20.03
C GLY A 31 0.26 0.93 18.86
N THR A 32 -0.65 1.90 18.99
CA THR A 32 -0.99 2.85 17.91
C THR A 32 -0.06 4.06 17.84
N GLN A 33 1.23 3.85 18.08
CA GLN A 33 2.26 4.89 17.98
C GLN A 33 2.41 5.41 16.55
N PRO A 34 3.01 6.59 16.35
CA PRO A 34 3.38 7.09 15.04
C PRO A 34 4.21 6.06 14.26
N VAL A 35 3.97 5.97 12.95
CA VAL A 35 4.74 5.06 12.08
C VAL A 35 6.21 5.46 12.08
N ALA A 36 7.09 4.48 12.27
CA ALA A 36 8.53 4.68 12.16
C ALA A 36 8.93 5.14 10.74
N ALA A 37 9.89 6.06 10.64
CA ALA A 37 10.22 6.73 9.38
C ALA A 37 10.65 5.77 8.25
N ASP A 38 11.29 4.65 8.61
CA ASP A 38 11.70 3.58 7.69
C ASP A 38 10.50 2.84 7.06
N ILE A 39 9.51 2.47 7.88
CA ILE A 39 8.27 1.83 7.39
C ILE A 39 7.48 2.80 6.53
N LEU A 40 7.36 4.06 6.96
CA LEU A 40 6.68 5.09 6.19
C LEU A 40 7.36 5.35 4.83
N ALA A 41 8.69 5.32 4.79
CA ALA A 41 9.45 5.46 3.55
C ALA A 41 9.21 4.28 2.59
N ARG A 42 9.18 3.04 3.09
CA ARG A 42 8.83 1.86 2.28
C ARG A 42 7.42 1.92 1.74
N TYR A 43 6.46 2.30 2.57
CA TYR A 43 5.08 2.52 2.13
C TYR A 43 5.00 3.59 1.03
N ARG A 44 5.70 4.72 1.19
CA ARG A 44 5.79 5.77 0.17
C ARG A 44 6.35 5.24 -1.15
N SER A 45 7.42 4.44 -1.10
CA SER A 45 8.02 3.83 -2.29
C SER A 45 7.05 2.88 -3.01
N LEU A 46 6.30 2.08 -2.26
CA LEU A 46 5.27 1.19 -2.80
C LEU A 46 4.18 1.98 -3.52
N ILE A 47 3.60 3.00 -2.87
CA ILE A 47 2.55 3.84 -3.47
C ILE A 47 3.05 4.55 -4.74
N GLN A 48 4.28 5.06 -4.73
CA GLN A 48 4.90 5.67 -5.92
C GLN A 48 5.07 4.66 -7.06
N SER A 49 5.46 3.43 -6.73
CA SER A 49 5.63 2.36 -7.71
C SER A 49 4.30 1.95 -8.35
N ILE A 50 3.22 1.90 -7.56
CA ILE A 50 1.86 1.64 -8.07
C ILE A 50 1.37 2.83 -8.91
N HIS A 51 1.61 4.06 -8.45
CA HIS A 51 1.21 5.26 -9.17
C HIS A 51 1.90 5.37 -10.54
N ALA A 52 3.12 4.86 -10.70
CA ALA A 52 3.81 4.81 -12.00
C ALA A 52 3.07 3.96 -13.05
N GLU A 53 2.24 3.02 -12.61
CA GLU A 53 1.43 2.16 -13.49
C GLU A 53 0.06 2.78 -13.82
N LYS A 54 -0.30 3.92 -13.21
CA LYS A 54 -1.63 4.54 -13.30
C LYS A 54 -2.09 4.87 -14.72
N ASP A 55 -1.16 5.32 -15.58
CA ASP A 55 -1.47 5.65 -16.97
C ASP A 55 -1.67 4.40 -17.84
N HIS A 56 -1.14 3.26 -17.39
CA HIS A 56 -1.23 1.98 -18.08
C HIS A 56 -2.44 1.18 -17.59
N GLU A 57 -2.85 1.31 -16.34
CA GLU A 57 -3.99 0.59 -15.76
C GLU A 57 -5.20 1.50 -15.50
N PRO A 58 -6.27 1.43 -16.32
CA PRO A 58 -7.47 2.25 -16.16
C PRO A 58 -8.11 2.11 -14.77
N SER A 59 -8.07 0.91 -14.18
CA SER A 59 -8.67 0.65 -12.86
C SER A 59 -8.00 1.47 -11.74
N LEU A 60 -6.73 1.85 -11.89
CA LEU A 60 -6.02 2.72 -10.93
C LEU A 60 -6.47 4.20 -11.02
N GLN A 61 -7.31 4.54 -12.00
CA GLN A 61 -7.89 5.88 -12.16
C GLN A 61 -9.24 6.01 -11.46
N ASP A 62 -9.81 4.91 -10.97
CA ASP A 62 -11.09 4.91 -10.25
C ASP A 62 -11.02 5.75 -8.98
N GLU A 63 -12.15 6.36 -8.60
CA GLU A 63 -12.24 7.24 -7.42
C GLU A 63 -11.77 6.56 -6.13
N CYS A 64 -11.92 5.23 -6.03
CA CYS A 64 -11.48 4.46 -4.89
C CYS A 64 -9.96 4.52 -4.66
N TRP A 65 -9.15 4.82 -5.68
CA TRP A 65 -7.68 4.93 -5.56
C TRP A 65 -7.19 6.33 -5.18
N VAL A 66 -8.01 7.38 -5.35
CA VAL A 66 -7.58 8.78 -5.19
C VAL A 66 -6.97 9.06 -3.82
N TRP A 67 -7.50 8.46 -2.77
CA TRP A 67 -7.10 8.74 -1.39
C TRP A 67 -5.76 8.10 -0.98
N ILE A 68 -5.26 7.09 -1.71
CA ILE A 68 -3.97 6.46 -1.40
C ILE A 68 -2.78 7.25 -1.95
N TRP A 69 -3.01 8.11 -2.95
CA TRP A 69 -1.97 8.96 -3.54
C TRP A 69 -1.46 10.03 -2.57
N GLU A 70 -2.32 10.46 -1.65
CA GLU A 70 -1.97 11.39 -0.59
C GLU A 70 -1.60 10.65 0.70
N ILE A 71 -0.30 10.60 0.98
CA ILE A 71 0.24 10.00 2.20
C ILE A 71 0.27 11.07 3.28
N LYS A 72 -0.68 10.98 4.22
CA LYS A 72 -0.78 11.89 5.37
C LYS A 72 0.48 11.79 6.26
N GLU A 73 1.07 12.93 6.57
CA GLU A 73 2.12 13.02 7.59
C GLU A 73 1.53 12.76 8.98
N GLY A 74 2.31 12.13 9.86
CA GLY A 74 1.88 11.81 11.23
C GLY A 74 0.90 10.64 11.34
N MET A 75 0.79 9.78 10.32
CA MET A 75 0.01 8.55 10.38
C MET A 75 0.52 7.63 11.49
N ASN A 76 -0.39 6.96 12.19
CA ASN A 76 -0.06 5.95 13.19
C ASN A 76 -0.09 4.52 12.62
N LEU A 77 0.46 3.56 13.37
CA LEU A 77 0.59 2.16 12.92
C LEU A 77 -0.75 1.51 12.54
N ILE A 78 -1.84 1.76 13.27
CA ILE A 78 -3.14 1.19 12.94
C ILE A 78 -3.73 1.78 11.65
N GLN A 79 -3.54 3.08 11.43
CA GLN A 79 -3.94 3.73 10.18
C GLN A 79 -3.15 3.15 9.01
N LEU A 80 -1.82 3.01 9.13
CA LEU A 80 -1.00 2.42 8.08
C LEU A 80 -1.40 0.99 7.78
N TYR A 81 -1.59 0.16 8.81
CA TYR A 81 -2.07 -1.21 8.66
C TYR A 81 -3.39 -1.26 7.89
N GLY A 82 -4.37 -0.45 8.27
CA GLY A 82 -5.66 -0.38 7.55
C GLY A 82 -5.51 0.01 6.08
N ARG A 83 -4.55 0.89 5.75
CA ARG A 83 -4.24 1.26 4.37
C ARG A 83 -3.61 0.11 3.58
N LEU A 84 -2.67 -0.62 4.19
CA LEU A 84 -2.02 -1.78 3.58
C LEU A 84 -3.01 -2.92 3.33
N ALA A 85 -3.88 -3.21 4.31
CA ALA A 85 -4.92 -4.23 4.16
C ALA A 85 -5.89 -3.91 3.01
N TRP A 86 -6.32 -2.65 2.91
CA TRP A 86 -7.13 -2.20 1.77
C TRP A 86 -6.38 -2.32 0.45
N LEU A 87 -5.11 -1.88 0.41
CA LEU A 87 -4.28 -1.96 -0.79
C LEU A 87 -4.13 -3.40 -1.27
N ASN A 88 -3.90 -4.34 -0.35
CA ASN A 88 -3.76 -5.75 -0.64
C ASN A 88 -5.04 -6.34 -1.27
N LEU A 89 -6.21 -5.98 -0.73
CA LEU A 89 -7.50 -6.39 -1.30
C LEU A 89 -7.70 -5.83 -2.72
N GLN A 90 -7.44 -4.54 -2.92
CA GLN A 90 -7.64 -3.91 -4.23
C GLN A 90 -6.66 -4.45 -5.28
N LEU A 91 -5.41 -4.70 -4.92
CA LEU A 91 -4.45 -5.34 -5.82
C LEU A 91 -4.88 -6.76 -6.19
N LEU A 92 -5.50 -7.50 -5.27
CA LEU A 92 -6.04 -8.84 -5.54
C LEU A 92 -7.23 -8.77 -6.51
N GLU A 93 -8.07 -7.73 -6.43
CA GLU A 93 -9.19 -7.52 -7.36
C GLU A 93 -8.75 -7.17 -8.79
N LEU A 94 -7.49 -6.77 -8.99
CA LEU A 94 -6.91 -6.49 -10.31
C LEU A 94 -6.32 -7.72 -11.01
N LEU A 95 -6.16 -8.85 -10.31
CA LEU A 95 -5.78 -10.15 -10.87
C LEU A 95 -6.95 -10.81 -11.61
#